data_AF-A0A8J5M6X9-F1
#
_entry.id   AF-A0A8J5M6X9-F1
#
_cell.length_a   1.000
_cell.length_b   1.000
_cell.length_c   1.000
_cell.angle_alpha   90.00
_cell.angle_beta   90.00
_cell.angle_gamma   90.00
#
_symmetry.space_group_name_H-M   'P 1'
#
loop_
_entity.id
_entity.type
_entity.pdbx_description
1 polymer ?
#
loop_
_entity_poly.entity_id
_entity_poly.type
_entity_poly.pdbx_seq_one_letter_code
_entity_poly.pdbx_strand_id
1 'polypeptide(L)'
;MSDEQARTSMEPPSLELKQLGRETKNLKHKHKSKRGGKCDANKSGDLKRSPSSAASPGRHHVHSKRNSKANREDALRELLAGKIAEIEVGGDENLEAPIDISGIYQDETLARQLKDKAEALKQSETMPAEEKVVELASSITQASEQLELMQKKISELNAKCILLKQRKNAVSTELVKTNTSKVKLEQLCRELQKQNKLIVSESRRIADEEDQKRRELSAQFQKTIEDVSAKMDKQGQDYVASLKENENLQQRLKTFLEQYTVREEHFQRQLEAKDLTVQLAETKLQHQVELTTREAEKVKITLDKAKEFSDREIELQAQLNSYSEKFDVVQETLTKSNQMFTTFREEMDKMAKTTKKLEKENLALRKKCAAYDSGAIASIQEQVASAEETLKLQEKVKKLENLCRHLQAERNSIRQAQQVQTAAAAASESA
;
A
#
# COMPACT_ATOMS: atom_id res chain seq x y z
N MET A 1 -31.52 6.29 -53.34
CA MET A 1 -31.05 7.62 -52.91
C MET A 1 -30.55 7.45 -51.50
N SER A 2 -29.23 7.55 -51.40
CA SER A 2 -28.35 7.37 -50.26
C SER A 2 -28.77 8.21 -49.05
N ASP A 3 -28.51 7.74 -47.82
CA ASP A 3 -27.30 8.17 -47.13
C ASP A 3 -27.04 7.43 -45.81
N GLU A 4 -25.76 7.47 -45.51
CA GLU A 4 -24.95 6.64 -44.65
C GLU A 4 -24.79 7.28 -43.26
N GLN A 5 -24.14 6.51 -42.36
CA GLN A 5 -23.34 6.96 -41.22
C GLN A 5 -23.98 7.15 -39.83
N ALA A 6 -23.78 6.08 -39.05
CA ALA A 6 -22.88 6.05 -37.89
C ALA A 6 -23.14 6.97 -36.69
N ARG A 7 -23.36 6.36 -35.50
CA ARG A 7 -22.44 6.46 -34.34
C ARG A 7 -22.87 5.60 -33.14
N THR A 8 -22.08 4.55 -32.92
CA THR A 8 -21.50 4.09 -31.64
C THR A 8 -22.42 3.88 -30.43
N SER A 9 -22.83 2.62 -30.25
CA SER A 9 -23.16 2.01 -28.96
C SER A 9 -21.88 1.88 -28.12
N MET A 10 -21.78 2.59 -27.00
CA MET A 10 -20.75 2.40 -25.99
C MET A 10 -21.07 1.14 -25.17
N GLU A 11 -20.31 0.07 -25.37
CA GLU A 11 -20.27 -1.08 -24.45
C GLU A 11 -19.65 -0.66 -23.10
N PRO A 12 -20.12 -1.18 -21.95
CA PRO A 12 -19.48 -0.94 -20.67
C PRO A 12 -18.18 -1.76 -20.58
N PRO A 13 -17.12 -1.25 -19.92
CA PRO A 13 -15.87 -1.99 -19.81
C PRO A 13 -16.06 -3.22 -18.92
N SER A 14 -15.91 -4.40 -19.52
CA SER A 14 -15.82 -5.67 -18.82
C SER A 14 -14.56 -5.69 -17.97
N LEU A 15 -14.72 -5.50 -16.65
CA LEU A 15 -13.63 -5.66 -15.69
C LEU A 15 -13.37 -7.16 -15.49
N GLU A 16 -12.50 -7.73 -16.31
CA GLU A 16 -11.94 -9.07 -16.06
C GLU A 16 -11.16 -9.06 -14.74
N LEU A 17 -11.74 -9.68 -13.71
CA LEU A 17 -11.02 -10.08 -12.51
C LEU A 17 -9.95 -11.10 -12.90
N LYS A 18 -8.69 -10.65 -13.00
CA LYS A 18 -7.53 -11.56 -13.06
C LYS A 18 -7.54 -12.45 -11.82
N GLN A 19 -7.86 -13.72 -11.99
CA GLN A 19 -7.58 -14.78 -11.02
C GLN A 19 -6.06 -14.92 -10.88
N LEU A 20 -5.52 -14.21 -9.89
CA LEU A 20 -4.16 -14.43 -9.41
C LEU A 20 -4.08 -15.85 -8.84
N GLY A 21 -3.45 -16.74 -9.59
CA GLY A 21 -3.12 -18.10 -9.16
C GLY A 21 -2.37 -18.06 -7.84
N ARG A 22 -2.97 -18.66 -6.81
CA ARG A 22 -2.28 -18.95 -5.54
C ARG A 22 -1.30 -20.09 -5.79
N GLU A 23 -0.07 -19.75 -6.16
CA GLU A 23 1.04 -20.69 -6.09
C GLU A 23 1.39 -20.95 -4.61
N THR A 24 0.96 -22.10 -4.10
CA THR A 24 1.45 -22.64 -2.82
C THR A 24 2.91 -23.07 -2.99
N LYS A 25 3.84 -22.13 -2.74
CA LYS A 25 5.27 -22.44 -2.67
C LYS A 25 5.58 -23.16 -1.36
N ASN A 26 5.74 -24.48 -1.45
CA ASN A 26 6.27 -25.33 -0.39
C ASN A 26 7.71 -24.92 -0.06
N LEU A 27 7.90 -24.35 1.14
CA LEU A 27 9.19 -24.09 1.77
C LEU A 27 9.87 -25.44 2.14
N LYS A 28 10.84 -25.88 1.34
CA LYS A 28 11.75 -26.97 1.74
C LYS A 28 12.72 -26.46 2.81
N HIS A 29 12.42 -26.74 4.07
CA HIS A 29 13.37 -26.61 5.17
C HIS A 29 14.54 -27.59 4.97
N LYS A 30 15.73 -27.03 4.73
CA LYS A 30 17.00 -27.76 4.69
C LYS A 30 17.63 -27.66 6.10
N HIS A 31 17.32 -28.59 6.98
CA HIS A 31 18.03 -28.72 8.26
C HIS A 31 19.38 -29.39 8.03
N LYS A 32 20.44 -28.58 8.00
CA LYS A 32 21.83 -29.02 8.06
C LYS A 32 22.24 -28.98 9.53
N SER A 33 22.16 -30.12 10.24
CA SER A 33 22.69 -30.23 11.59
C SER A 33 24.13 -30.72 11.54
N LYS A 34 25.05 -29.86 11.94
CA LYS A 34 26.47 -30.14 12.17
C LYS A 34 26.69 -29.97 13.66
N ARG A 35 26.98 -31.06 14.39
CA ARG A 35 27.55 -31.00 15.74
C ARG A 35 28.65 -32.04 15.85
N GLY A 36 29.88 -31.54 15.99
CA GLY A 36 30.95 -32.25 16.65
C GLY A 36 30.86 -32.02 18.16
N GLY A 37 31.30 -33.00 18.94
CA GLY A 37 31.38 -32.97 20.39
C GLY A 37 31.81 -34.35 20.90
N LYS A 38 32.95 -34.37 21.57
CA LYS A 38 33.78 -35.52 21.98
C LYS A 38 33.40 -35.95 23.41
N CYS A 39 33.74 -37.21 23.76
CA CYS A 39 33.95 -37.82 25.10
C CYS A 39 32.75 -37.83 26.10
N ASP A 40 32.43 -38.86 26.90
CA ASP A 40 33.21 -39.92 27.55
C ASP A 40 32.33 -41.13 27.99
N ALA A 41 32.98 -42.30 28.10
CA ALA A 41 32.88 -43.33 29.15
C ALA A 41 31.56 -44.12 29.47
N ASN A 42 31.56 -45.37 28.99
CA ASN A 42 31.72 -46.62 29.80
C ASN A 42 30.50 -47.53 30.15
N LYS A 43 30.79 -48.85 30.05
CA LYS A 43 30.09 -50.09 30.50
C LYS A 43 28.80 -50.45 29.74
N SER A 44 28.55 -51.66 29.27
CA SER A 44 29.06 -53.03 29.47
C SER A 44 28.52 -53.85 28.27
N GLY A 45 29.29 -54.62 27.51
CA GLY A 45 29.82 -55.94 27.90
C GLY A 45 28.83 -57.05 27.53
N ASP A 46 28.72 -57.41 26.24
CA ASP A 46 27.93 -58.57 25.79
C ASP A 46 28.76 -59.41 24.80
N LEU A 47 29.22 -60.57 25.28
CA LEU A 47 29.99 -61.57 24.55
C LEU A 47 29.04 -62.66 24.05
N LYS A 48 28.76 -62.68 22.75
CA LYS A 48 28.27 -63.88 22.06
C LYS A 48 29.45 -64.82 21.78
N ARG A 49 29.47 -65.99 22.41
CA ARG A 49 30.29 -67.13 22.00
C ARG A 49 29.42 -68.38 21.94
N SER A 50 29.18 -68.87 20.73
CA SER A 50 28.66 -70.21 20.46
C SER A 50 29.75 -71.24 20.77
N PRO A 51 29.41 -72.40 21.38
CA PRO A 51 30.40 -73.42 21.69
C PRO A 51 30.62 -74.37 20.50
N SER A 52 31.90 -74.68 20.35
CA SER A 52 32.55 -75.65 19.49
C SER A 52 32.13 -77.08 19.76
N SER A 53 32.00 -77.84 18.67
CA SER A 53 31.99 -79.30 18.62
C SER A 53 33.28 -79.90 19.18
N ALA A 54 33.18 -80.72 20.22
CA ALA A 54 34.15 -81.76 20.54
C ALA A 54 33.61 -82.65 21.66
N ALA A 55 33.23 -83.89 21.33
CA ALA A 55 33.44 -85.04 22.20
C ALA A 55 33.08 -86.33 21.46
N SER A 56 34.08 -87.14 21.17
CA SER A 56 33.98 -88.60 21.21
C SER A 56 35.36 -89.16 21.53
N PRO A 57 35.56 -89.78 22.71
CA PRO A 57 36.78 -90.51 23.00
C PRO A 57 36.74 -91.85 22.27
N GLY A 58 37.70 -92.06 21.37
CA GLY A 58 37.99 -93.36 20.78
C GLY A 58 38.31 -94.36 21.89
N ARG A 59 37.47 -95.38 22.02
CA ARG A 59 37.71 -96.52 22.90
C ARG A 59 38.58 -97.52 22.13
N HIS A 60 39.74 -97.83 22.71
CA HIS A 60 40.68 -98.84 22.24
C HIS A 60 39.98 -100.17 21.90
N HIS A 61 40.11 -100.64 20.66
CA HIS A 61 39.92 -102.04 20.32
C HIS A 61 41.27 -102.68 20.00
N VAL A 62 42.00 -103.00 21.08
CA VAL A 62 43.10 -103.94 21.02
C VAL A 62 42.50 -105.35 20.94
N HIS A 63 43.03 -106.15 20.02
CA HIS A 63 42.84 -107.59 19.80
C HIS A 63 41.93 -108.33 20.78
N SER A 64 40.72 -108.69 20.33
CA SER A 64 39.86 -109.66 21.04
C SER A 64 39.22 -110.70 20.11
N LYS A 65 39.87 -111.04 18.98
CA LYS A 65 39.40 -112.17 18.16
C LYS A 65 39.69 -113.52 18.82
N ARG A 66 40.77 -113.63 19.62
CA ARG A 66 41.08 -114.85 20.38
C ARG A 66 40.20 -115.01 21.62
N ASN A 67 39.89 -113.90 22.31
CA ASN A 67 39.06 -113.91 23.50
C ASN A 67 37.57 -114.13 23.18
N SER A 68 37.07 -113.63 22.04
CA SER A 68 35.70 -113.90 21.59
C SER A 68 35.45 -115.37 21.26
N LYS A 69 36.46 -116.08 20.73
CA LYS A 69 36.34 -117.51 20.41
C LYS A 69 36.38 -118.37 21.67
N ALA A 70 37.28 -118.06 22.60
CA ALA A 70 37.32 -118.69 23.93
C ALA A 70 36.02 -118.44 24.71
N ASN A 71 35.52 -117.20 24.79
CA ASN A 71 34.24 -116.88 25.42
C ASN A 71 33.05 -117.60 24.77
N ARG A 72 33.09 -117.81 23.45
CA ARG A 72 32.02 -118.54 22.73
C ARG A 72 32.10 -120.04 22.99
N GLU A 73 33.29 -120.61 23.03
CA GLU A 73 33.51 -122.00 23.42
C GLU A 73 33.12 -122.23 24.89
N ASP A 74 33.45 -121.31 25.79
CA ASP A 74 33.07 -121.38 27.21
C ASP A 74 31.57 -121.18 27.41
N ALA A 75 30.93 -120.26 26.68
CA ALA A 75 29.48 -120.11 26.70
C ALA A 75 28.75 -121.35 26.14
N LEU A 76 29.30 -121.99 25.09
CA LEU A 76 28.78 -123.24 24.57
C LEU A 76 28.95 -124.39 25.56
N ARG A 77 30.11 -124.45 26.25
CA ARG A 77 30.36 -125.44 27.32
C ARG A 77 29.42 -125.24 28.50
N GLU A 78 29.18 -124.01 28.91
CA GLU A 78 28.25 -123.67 30.00
C GLU A 78 26.80 -124.02 29.60
N LEU A 79 26.41 -123.76 28.36
CA LEU A 79 25.08 -124.10 27.83
C LEU A 79 24.89 -125.62 27.71
N LEU A 80 25.93 -126.34 27.25
CA LEU A 80 25.95 -127.81 27.24
C LEU A 80 25.86 -128.37 28.66
N ALA A 81 26.65 -127.86 29.60
CA ALA A 81 26.60 -128.27 31.01
C ALA A 81 25.22 -127.99 31.62
N GLY A 82 24.60 -126.87 31.27
CA GLY A 82 23.23 -126.54 31.65
C GLY A 82 22.22 -127.53 31.09
N LYS A 83 22.30 -127.86 29.80
CA LYS A 83 21.37 -128.81 29.16
C LYS A 83 21.54 -130.23 29.68
N ILE A 84 22.77 -130.65 29.96
CA ILE A 84 23.05 -131.95 30.60
C ILE A 84 22.42 -131.97 32.00
N ALA A 85 22.65 -130.94 32.82
CA ALA A 85 22.05 -130.83 34.15
C ALA A 85 20.51 -130.81 34.09
N GLU A 86 19.92 -130.16 33.08
CA GLU A 86 18.46 -130.13 32.87
C GLU A 86 17.88 -131.52 32.59
N ILE A 87 18.59 -132.32 31.79
CA ILE A 87 18.20 -133.70 31.49
C ILE A 87 18.36 -134.57 32.75
N GLU A 88 19.45 -134.42 33.51
CA GLU A 88 19.71 -135.17 34.75
C GLU A 88 18.66 -134.91 35.85
N VAL A 89 18.12 -133.69 35.91
CA VAL A 89 17.07 -133.31 36.87
C VAL A 89 15.66 -133.66 36.36
N GLY A 90 15.52 -134.06 35.08
CA GLY A 90 14.22 -134.39 34.50
C GLY A 90 13.39 -133.17 34.12
N GLY A 91 14.03 -132.07 33.71
CA GLY A 91 13.39 -130.82 33.29
C GLY A 91 13.32 -129.74 34.38
N ASP A 92 13.07 -128.49 33.95
CA ASP A 92 13.00 -127.31 34.84
C ASP A 92 11.85 -127.41 35.87
N GLU A 93 10.80 -128.19 35.57
CA GLU A 93 9.67 -128.43 36.49
C GLU A 93 10.05 -129.21 37.75
N ASN A 94 11.06 -130.08 37.66
CA ASN A 94 11.57 -130.89 38.78
C ASN A 94 12.66 -130.18 39.61
N LEU A 95 13.00 -128.94 39.24
CA LEU A 95 14.05 -128.16 39.90
C LEU A 95 13.64 -127.71 41.31
N GLU A 96 12.34 -127.48 41.56
CA GLU A 96 11.81 -127.10 42.88
C GLU A 96 11.47 -128.30 43.77
N ALA A 97 11.49 -129.53 43.22
CA ALA A 97 11.26 -130.73 44.00
C ALA A 97 12.43 -130.98 44.99
N PRO A 98 12.16 -131.17 46.30
CA PRO A 98 13.20 -131.51 47.27
C PRO A 98 13.88 -132.84 46.89
N ILE A 99 15.21 -132.87 46.91
CA ILE A 99 15.96 -134.12 46.78
C ILE A 99 15.79 -134.89 48.08
N ASP A 100 15.46 -136.18 48.02
CA ASP A 100 15.41 -137.03 49.21
C ASP A 100 16.84 -137.36 49.68
N ILE A 101 17.31 -136.60 50.67
CA ILE A 101 18.64 -136.75 51.29
C ILE A 101 18.60 -137.75 52.45
N SER A 102 17.45 -138.38 52.73
CA SER A 102 17.38 -139.43 53.77
C SER A 102 18.33 -140.58 53.41
N GLY A 103 19.05 -141.07 54.43
CA GLY A 103 20.07 -142.13 54.28
C GLY A 103 21.48 -141.69 53.88
N ILE A 104 21.72 -140.46 53.39
CA ILE A 104 23.09 -140.00 53.05
C ILE A 104 23.92 -139.69 54.30
N TYR A 105 23.29 -139.14 55.34
CA TYR A 105 23.98 -138.76 56.59
C TYR A 105 24.16 -139.93 57.59
N GLN A 106 23.77 -141.16 57.23
CA GLN A 106 24.03 -142.35 58.05
C GLN A 106 25.45 -142.94 57.83
N ASP A 107 26.27 -142.24 57.05
CA ASP A 107 27.58 -142.68 56.57
C ASP A 107 28.56 -143.04 57.70
N GLU A 108 28.51 -142.30 58.82
CA GLU A 108 29.41 -142.58 59.94
C GLU A 108 29.05 -143.89 60.66
N THR A 109 27.76 -144.22 60.73
CA THR A 109 27.29 -145.47 61.33
C THR A 109 27.45 -146.66 60.38
N LEU A 110 27.20 -146.47 59.09
CA LEU A 110 27.26 -147.54 58.10
C LEU A 110 28.71 -147.91 57.77
N ALA A 111 29.61 -146.93 57.60
CA ALA A 111 31.04 -147.19 57.40
C ALA A 111 31.67 -147.88 58.62
N ARG A 112 31.27 -147.51 59.85
CA ARG A 112 31.68 -148.20 61.07
C ARG A 112 31.16 -149.64 61.10
N GLN A 113 29.86 -149.85 60.84
CA GLN A 113 29.25 -151.18 60.83
C GLN A 113 29.87 -152.12 59.79
N LEU A 114 30.19 -151.63 58.59
CA LEU A 114 30.88 -152.40 57.55
C LEU A 114 32.31 -152.74 57.95
N LYS A 115 33.03 -151.80 58.58
CA LYS A 115 34.38 -152.03 59.10
C LYS A 115 34.39 -153.07 60.22
N ASP A 116 33.49 -152.93 61.19
CA ASP A 116 33.34 -153.85 62.33
C ASP A 116 32.96 -155.26 61.85
N LYS A 117 32.08 -155.36 60.85
CA LYS A 117 31.70 -156.63 60.20
C LYS A 117 32.88 -157.27 59.46
N ALA A 118 33.71 -156.50 58.76
CA ALA A 118 34.91 -156.99 58.09
C ALA A 118 36.01 -157.45 59.08
N GLU A 119 36.19 -156.74 60.19
CA GLU A 119 37.12 -157.13 61.27
C GLU A 119 36.68 -158.42 61.96
N ALA A 120 35.38 -158.60 62.21
CA ALA A 120 34.81 -159.82 62.78
C ALA A 120 35.01 -161.04 61.86
N LEU A 121 34.83 -160.90 60.54
CA LEU A 121 35.04 -161.97 59.56
C LEU A 121 36.52 -162.39 59.46
N LYS A 122 37.46 -161.45 59.65
CA LYS A 122 38.91 -161.72 59.64
C LYS A 122 39.35 -162.57 60.84
N GLN A 123 38.73 -162.39 62.02
CA GLN A 123 39.12 -163.05 63.28
C GLN A 123 38.48 -164.45 63.47
N SER A 124 37.50 -164.83 62.67
CA SER A 124 36.75 -166.10 62.82
C SER A 124 37.55 -167.33 62.37
N GLU A 125 38.19 -168.11 63.25
CA GLU A 125 38.99 -169.30 62.85
C GLU A 125 38.18 -170.52 62.35
N THR A 126 36.85 -170.53 62.53
CA THR A 126 35.97 -171.69 62.25
C THR A 126 35.24 -171.68 60.90
N MET A 127 35.37 -170.61 60.10
CA MET A 127 34.71 -170.49 58.80
C MET A 127 35.68 -170.85 57.66
N PRO A 128 35.28 -171.67 56.67
CA PRO A 128 36.10 -171.96 55.49
C PRO A 128 36.49 -170.66 54.77
N ALA A 129 37.69 -170.64 54.19
CA ALA A 129 38.22 -169.44 53.51
C ALA A 129 37.29 -168.92 52.40
N GLU A 130 36.59 -169.81 51.69
CA GLU A 130 35.63 -169.44 50.63
C GLU A 130 34.40 -168.69 51.16
N GLU A 131 33.81 -169.09 52.29
CA GLU A 131 32.62 -168.42 52.84
C GLU A 131 32.94 -167.02 53.39
N LYS A 132 34.12 -166.84 53.99
CA LYS A 132 34.59 -165.50 54.41
C LYS A 132 34.78 -164.56 53.23
N VAL A 133 35.30 -165.07 52.11
CA VAL A 133 35.47 -164.30 50.88
C VAL A 133 34.12 -163.91 50.31
N VAL A 134 33.12 -164.80 50.33
CA VAL A 134 31.75 -164.51 49.87
C VAL A 134 31.07 -163.43 50.73
N GLU A 135 31.15 -163.52 52.07
CA GLU A 135 30.52 -162.53 52.95
C GLU A 135 31.24 -161.16 52.89
N LEU A 136 32.57 -161.14 52.78
CA LEU A 136 33.34 -159.91 52.54
C LEU A 136 33.01 -159.31 51.16
N ALA A 137 32.89 -160.13 50.13
CA ALA A 137 32.46 -159.68 48.80
C ALA A 137 31.07 -159.06 48.86
N SER A 138 30.10 -159.70 49.56
CA SER A 138 28.77 -159.15 49.77
C SER A 138 28.79 -157.80 50.49
N SER A 139 29.61 -157.68 51.55
CA SER A 139 29.79 -156.43 52.29
C SER A 139 30.39 -155.31 51.42
N ILE A 140 31.35 -155.63 50.55
CA ILE A 140 31.95 -154.69 49.59
C ILE A 140 30.92 -154.30 48.52
N THR A 141 30.10 -155.23 48.05
CA THR A 141 29.02 -154.95 47.10
C THR A 141 28.00 -153.98 47.71
N GLN A 142 27.56 -154.21 48.95
CA GLN A 142 26.65 -153.29 49.65
C GLN A 142 27.25 -151.89 49.85
N ALA A 143 28.53 -151.80 50.22
CA ALA A 143 29.24 -150.53 50.31
C ALA A 143 29.33 -149.82 48.95
N SER A 144 29.59 -150.58 47.89
CA SER A 144 29.65 -150.08 46.51
C SER A 144 28.29 -149.55 46.04
N GLU A 145 27.19 -150.25 46.32
CA GLU A 145 25.83 -149.83 45.97
C GLU A 145 25.43 -148.52 46.69
N GLN A 146 25.82 -148.37 47.96
CA GLN A 146 25.56 -147.15 48.73
C GLN A 146 26.40 -145.97 48.26
N LEU A 147 27.68 -146.19 47.95
CA LEU A 147 28.51 -145.17 47.31
C LEU A 147 27.94 -144.77 45.95
N GLU A 148 27.41 -145.71 45.16
CA GLU A 148 26.74 -145.42 43.89
C GLU A 148 25.47 -144.58 44.10
N LEU A 149 24.67 -144.89 45.12
CA LEU A 149 23.48 -144.11 45.47
C LEU A 149 23.84 -142.68 45.93
N MET A 150 24.85 -142.53 46.79
CA MET A 150 25.33 -141.22 47.21
C MET A 150 25.91 -140.44 46.04
N GLN A 151 26.69 -141.09 45.17
CA GLN A 151 27.23 -140.48 43.96
C GLN A 151 26.11 -139.97 43.06
N LYS A 152 25.02 -140.74 42.89
CA LYS A 152 23.81 -140.33 42.14
C LYS A 152 23.14 -139.09 42.77
N LYS A 153 22.96 -139.07 44.09
CA LYS A 153 22.34 -137.93 44.80
C LYS A 153 23.23 -136.68 44.76
N ILE A 154 24.56 -136.83 44.85
CA ILE A 154 25.53 -135.73 44.70
C ILE A 154 25.51 -135.20 43.26
N SER A 155 25.42 -136.07 42.25
CA SER A 155 25.28 -135.63 40.85
C SER A 155 23.98 -134.86 40.63
N GLU A 156 22.86 -135.31 41.20
CA GLU A 156 21.57 -134.61 41.10
C GLU A 156 21.60 -133.24 41.79
N LEU A 157 22.18 -133.15 43.00
CA LEU A 157 22.39 -131.87 43.70
C LEU A 157 23.27 -130.91 42.88
N ASN A 158 24.37 -131.39 42.31
CA ASN A 158 25.24 -130.60 41.45
C ASN A 158 24.50 -130.10 40.21
N ALA A 159 23.71 -130.96 39.55
CA ALA A 159 22.88 -130.58 38.42
C ALA A 159 21.87 -129.47 38.77
N LYS A 160 21.14 -129.61 39.89
CA LYS A 160 20.25 -128.54 40.39
C LYS A 160 20.99 -127.24 40.69
N CYS A 161 22.19 -127.32 41.27
CA CYS A 161 23.01 -126.13 41.55
C CYS A 161 23.44 -125.39 40.27
N ILE A 162 23.82 -126.12 39.22
CA ILE A 162 24.17 -125.54 37.91
C ILE A 162 22.95 -124.81 37.32
N LEU A 163 21.78 -125.46 37.29
CA LEU A 163 20.55 -124.88 36.74
C LEU A 163 20.09 -123.64 37.52
N LEU A 164 20.09 -123.71 38.86
CA LEU A 164 19.74 -122.56 39.71
C LEU A 164 20.68 -121.37 39.48
N LYS A 165 21.98 -121.62 39.29
CA LYS A 165 22.96 -120.58 38.96
C LYS A 165 22.69 -119.96 37.60
N GLN A 166 22.37 -120.77 36.59
CA GLN A 166 22.00 -120.28 35.26
C GLN A 166 20.71 -119.46 35.28
N ARG A 167 19.66 -119.94 35.97
CA ARG A 167 18.39 -119.22 36.14
C ARG A 167 18.59 -117.89 36.87
N LYS A 168 19.38 -117.87 37.95
CA LYS A 168 19.77 -116.64 38.65
C LYS A 168 20.49 -115.65 37.72
N ASN A 169 21.44 -116.13 36.91
CA ASN A 169 22.16 -115.30 35.96
C ASN A 169 21.21 -114.74 34.88
N ALA A 170 20.33 -115.57 34.31
CA ALA A 170 19.33 -115.15 33.33
C ALA A 170 18.40 -114.06 33.90
N VAL A 171 17.81 -114.29 35.07
CA VAL A 171 16.95 -113.32 35.76
C VAL A 171 17.72 -112.03 36.08
N SER A 172 18.98 -112.13 36.52
CA SER A 172 19.83 -110.96 36.77
C SER A 172 20.07 -110.14 35.51
N THR A 173 20.36 -110.77 34.37
CA THR A 173 20.54 -110.06 33.10
C THR A 173 19.26 -109.39 32.61
N GLU A 174 18.12 -110.06 32.73
CA GLU A 174 16.80 -109.48 32.40
C GLU A 174 16.45 -108.33 33.34
N LEU A 175 16.77 -108.43 34.64
CA LEU A 175 16.62 -107.34 35.60
C LEU A 175 17.45 -106.10 35.21
N VAL A 176 18.69 -106.28 34.77
CA VAL A 176 19.53 -105.17 34.28
C VAL A 176 18.93 -104.55 33.03
N LYS A 177 18.49 -105.35 32.05
CA LYS A 177 17.86 -104.85 30.81
C LYS A 177 16.57 -104.08 31.09
N THR A 178 15.70 -104.63 31.92
CA THR A 178 14.44 -103.96 32.33
C THR A 178 14.73 -102.69 33.12
N ASN A 179 15.71 -102.69 34.03
CA ASN A 179 16.10 -101.48 34.76
C ASN A 179 16.69 -100.40 33.83
N THR A 180 17.54 -100.75 32.87
CA THR A 180 18.05 -99.77 31.88
C THR A 180 16.93 -99.20 30.99
N SER A 181 15.96 -100.02 30.62
CA SER A 181 14.78 -99.58 29.85
C SER A 181 13.89 -98.67 30.68
N LYS A 182 13.69 -98.99 31.97
CA LYS A 182 12.98 -98.14 32.94
C LYS A 182 13.64 -96.77 33.06
N VAL A 183 14.96 -96.70 33.26
CA VAL A 183 15.70 -95.43 33.36
C VAL A 183 15.55 -94.59 32.08
N LYS A 184 15.62 -95.21 30.89
CA LYS A 184 15.41 -94.52 29.61
C LYS A 184 13.99 -93.97 29.49
N LEU A 185 12.98 -94.74 29.87
CA LEU A 185 11.58 -94.32 29.87
C LEU A 185 11.34 -93.17 30.87
N GLU A 186 11.89 -93.27 32.08
CA GLU A 186 11.81 -92.19 33.07
C GLU A 186 12.46 -90.89 32.57
N GLN A 187 13.61 -91.00 31.91
CA GLN A 187 14.28 -89.84 31.30
C GLN A 187 13.45 -89.24 30.17
N LEU A 188 12.87 -90.07 29.30
CA LEU A 188 11.97 -89.62 28.23
C LEU A 188 10.71 -88.94 28.80
N CYS A 189 10.10 -89.51 29.84
CA CYS A 189 8.94 -88.92 30.51
C CYS A 189 9.27 -87.57 31.15
N ARG A 190 10.44 -87.44 31.79
CA ARG A 190 10.89 -86.15 32.36
C ARG A 190 11.13 -85.10 31.29
N GLU A 191 11.77 -85.47 30.18
CA GLU A 191 12.01 -84.55 29.07
C GLU A 191 10.69 -84.15 28.39
N LEU A 192 9.78 -85.10 28.16
CA LEU A 192 8.45 -84.84 27.62
C LEU A 192 7.65 -83.89 28.53
N GLN A 193 7.67 -84.11 29.85
CA GLN A 193 7.05 -83.20 30.82
C GLN A 193 7.67 -81.81 30.80
N LYS A 194 8.99 -81.71 30.65
CA LYS A 194 9.70 -80.42 30.54
C LYS A 194 9.31 -79.69 29.25
N GLN A 195 9.28 -80.40 28.12
CA GLN A 195 8.86 -79.82 26.84
C GLN A 195 7.39 -79.40 26.86
N ASN A 196 6.50 -80.20 27.46
CA ASN A 196 5.08 -79.84 27.59
C ASN A 196 4.92 -78.57 28.44
N LYS A 197 5.61 -78.47 29.59
CA LYS A 197 5.62 -77.23 30.39
C LYS A 197 6.14 -76.03 29.61
N LEU A 198 7.19 -76.21 28.81
CA LEU A 198 7.75 -75.16 27.97
C LEU A 198 6.75 -74.71 26.90
N ILE A 199 6.13 -75.65 26.19
CA ILE A 199 5.08 -75.36 25.19
C ILE A 199 3.92 -74.59 25.83
N VAL A 200 3.41 -75.05 26.98
CA VAL A 200 2.31 -74.35 27.67
C VAL A 200 2.71 -72.93 28.08
N SER A 201 3.93 -72.75 28.61
CA SER A 201 4.43 -71.41 28.98
C SER A 201 4.60 -70.50 27.76
N GLU A 202 5.08 -71.04 26.65
CA GLU A 202 5.32 -70.30 25.41
C GLU A 202 4.01 -69.96 24.70
N SER A 203 3.05 -70.90 24.63
CA SER A 203 1.71 -70.65 24.12
C SER A 203 0.98 -69.56 24.94
N ARG A 204 1.13 -69.57 26.26
CA ARG A 204 0.59 -68.51 27.12
C ARG A 204 1.25 -67.17 26.85
N ARG A 205 2.58 -67.12 26.76
CA ARG A 205 3.32 -65.90 26.43
C ARG A 205 2.90 -65.32 25.07
N ILE A 206 2.76 -66.17 24.06
CA ILE A 206 2.32 -65.77 22.71
C ILE A 206 0.89 -65.22 22.75
N ALA A 207 -0.02 -65.87 23.49
CA ALA A 207 -1.39 -65.39 23.66
C ALA A 207 -1.42 -64.00 24.33
N ASP A 208 -0.68 -63.82 25.43
CA ASP A 208 -0.61 -62.55 26.14
C ASP A 208 -0.03 -61.42 25.26
N GLU A 209 0.99 -61.72 24.44
CA GLU A 209 1.59 -60.76 23.50
C GLU A 209 0.67 -60.40 22.34
N GLU A 210 -0.11 -61.37 21.84
CA GLU A 210 -1.08 -61.14 20.78
C GLU A 210 -2.25 -60.30 21.28
N ASP A 211 -2.77 -60.59 22.47
CA ASP A 211 -3.80 -59.79 23.15
C ASP A 211 -3.30 -58.38 23.49
N GLN A 212 -2.04 -58.24 23.88
CA GLN A 212 -1.43 -56.91 24.08
C GLN A 212 -1.36 -56.12 22.77
N LYS A 213 -0.89 -56.73 21.68
CA LYS A 213 -0.86 -56.08 20.35
C LYS A 213 -2.27 -55.70 19.87
N ARG A 214 -3.27 -56.54 20.08
CA ARG A 214 -4.68 -56.22 19.77
C ARG A 214 -5.17 -55.01 20.55
N ARG A 215 -4.87 -54.93 21.85
CA ARG A 215 -5.24 -53.79 22.70
C ARG A 215 -4.55 -52.51 22.27
N GLU A 216 -3.25 -52.56 21.99
CA GLU A 216 -2.48 -51.41 21.51
C GLU A 216 -2.99 -50.91 20.16
N LEU A 217 -3.27 -51.81 19.21
CA LEU A 217 -3.81 -51.45 17.91
C LEU A 217 -5.20 -50.81 18.05
N SER A 218 -6.06 -51.39 18.89
CA SER A 218 -7.39 -50.85 19.17
C SER A 218 -7.31 -49.44 19.79
N ALA A 219 -6.39 -49.25 20.75
CA ALA A 219 -6.16 -47.94 21.37
C ALA A 219 -5.62 -46.90 20.36
N GLN A 220 -4.74 -47.30 19.44
CA GLN A 220 -4.25 -46.42 18.37
C GLN A 220 -5.35 -46.02 17.41
N PHE A 221 -6.22 -46.95 17.00
CA PHE A 221 -7.37 -46.63 16.16
C PHE A 221 -8.33 -45.68 16.87
N GLN A 222 -8.67 -45.97 18.12
CA GLN A 222 -9.55 -45.12 18.91
C GLN A 222 -8.99 -43.70 19.06
N LYS A 223 -7.70 -43.58 19.40
CA LYS A 223 -7.00 -42.29 19.46
C LYS A 223 -7.01 -41.56 18.12
N THR A 224 -6.81 -42.28 17.01
CA THR A 224 -6.82 -41.67 15.68
C THR A 224 -8.21 -41.14 15.32
N ILE A 225 -9.27 -41.86 15.67
CA ILE A 225 -10.66 -41.43 15.48
C ILE A 225 -10.93 -40.17 16.32
N GLU A 226 -10.48 -40.15 17.58
CA GLU A 226 -10.60 -38.98 18.46
C GLU A 226 -9.84 -37.77 17.90
N ASP A 227 -8.61 -37.95 17.43
CA ASP A 227 -7.79 -36.90 16.83
C ASP A 227 -8.42 -36.35 15.54
N VAL A 228 -9.02 -37.20 14.71
CA VAL A 228 -9.74 -36.80 13.49
C VAL A 228 -11.02 -36.04 13.86
N SER A 229 -11.78 -36.53 14.83
CA SER A 229 -13.01 -35.89 15.30
C SER A 229 -12.71 -34.50 15.87
N ALA A 230 -11.69 -34.39 16.73
CA ALA A 230 -11.24 -33.11 17.29
C ALA A 230 -10.77 -32.12 16.20
N LYS A 231 -10.12 -32.62 15.14
CA LYS A 231 -9.76 -31.78 13.98
C LYS A 231 -10.96 -31.32 13.19
N MET A 232 -11.96 -32.17 12.97
CA MET A 232 -13.21 -31.79 12.30
C MET A 232 -13.97 -30.75 13.10
N ASP A 233 -14.10 -30.94 14.42
CA ASP A 233 -14.76 -29.99 15.31
C ASP A 233 -14.04 -28.64 15.30
N LYS A 234 -12.70 -28.65 15.38
CA LYS A 234 -11.90 -27.43 15.31
C LYS A 234 -12.06 -26.73 13.96
N GLN A 235 -12.03 -27.46 12.84
CA GLN A 235 -12.29 -26.88 11.52
C GLN A 235 -13.69 -26.28 11.41
N GLY A 236 -14.71 -26.92 12.00
CA GLY A 236 -16.05 -26.38 12.10
C GLY A 236 -16.10 -25.08 12.89
N GLN A 237 -15.44 -25.03 14.04
CA GLN A 237 -15.33 -23.82 14.87
C GLN A 237 -14.61 -22.68 14.13
N ASP A 238 -13.47 -22.97 13.49
CA ASP A 238 -12.69 -22.00 12.71
C ASP A 238 -13.52 -21.47 11.51
N TYR A 239 -14.30 -22.32 10.85
CA TYR A 239 -15.21 -21.92 9.77
C TYR A 239 -16.30 -20.96 10.28
N VAL A 240 -16.97 -21.30 11.40
CA VAL A 240 -17.98 -20.43 12.02
C VAL A 240 -17.37 -19.10 12.47
N ALA A 241 -16.17 -19.12 13.05
CA ALA A 241 -15.46 -17.90 13.44
C ALA A 241 -15.14 -17.01 12.22
N SER A 242 -14.69 -17.61 11.11
CA SER A 242 -14.42 -16.90 9.85
C SER A 242 -15.69 -16.29 9.25
N LEU A 243 -16.82 -17.00 9.27
CA LEU A 243 -18.11 -16.44 8.85
C LEU A 243 -18.52 -15.23 9.70
N LYS A 244 -18.37 -15.32 11.02
CA LYS A 244 -18.67 -14.21 11.94
C LYS A 244 -17.77 -13.00 11.73
N GLU A 245 -16.48 -13.22 11.46
CA GLU A 245 -15.55 -12.15 11.10
C GLU A 245 -15.94 -11.47 9.79
N ASN A 246 -16.30 -12.26 8.77
CA ASN A 246 -16.77 -11.74 7.48
C ASN A 246 -18.04 -10.89 7.64
N GLU A 247 -19.02 -11.38 8.42
CA GLU A 247 -20.23 -10.62 8.73
C GLU A 247 -19.92 -9.29 9.45
N ASN A 248 -19.01 -9.29 10.42
CA ASN A 248 -18.57 -8.07 11.11
C ASN A 248 -17.87 -7.09 10.15
N LEU A 249 -17.01 -7.59 9.26
CA LEU A 249 -16.37 -6.77 8.23
C LEU A 249 -17.39 -6.17 7.26
N GLN A 250 -18.39 -6.95 6.83
CA GLN A 250 -19.48 -6.46 5.99
C GLN A 250 -20.29 -5.36 6.70
N GLN A 251 -20.62 -5.54 7.98
CA GLN A 251 -21.31 -4.53 8.79
C GLN A 251 -20.49 -3.24 8.94
N ARG A 252 -19.17 -3.36 9.18
CA ARG A 252 -18.27 -2.20 9.25
C ARG A 252 -18.18 -1.46 7.91
N LEU A 253 -18.06 -2.18 6.80
CA LEU A 253 -18.07 -1.58 5.46
C LEU A 253 -19.38 -0.86 5.17
N LYS A 254 -20.52 -1.47 5.53
CA LYS A 254 -21.83 -0.85 5.41
C LYS A 254 -21.92 0.45 6.22
N THR A 255 -21.48 0.42 7.47
CA THR A 255 -21.44 1.60 8.35
C THR A 255 -20.54 2.70 7.77
N PHE A 256 -19.37 2.34 7.23
CA PHE A 256 -18.50 3.32 6.58
C PHE A 256 -19.15 3.95 5.35
N LEU A 257 -19.79 3.14 4.49
CA LEU A 257 -20.52 3.67 3.33
C LEU A 257 -21.63 4.63 3.76
N GLU A 258 -22.42 4.29 4.77
CA GLU A 258 -23.46 5.18 5.32
C GLU A 258 -22.87 6.48 5.89
N GLN A 259 -21.72 6.43 6.56
CA GLN A 259 -21.03 7.65 7.01
C GLN A 259 -20.52 8.50 5.84
N TYR A 260 -19.99 7.87 4.79
CA TYR A 260 -19.52 8.55 3.59
C TYR A 260 -20.67 9.23 2.85
N THR A 261 -21.81 8.56 2.67
CA THR A 261 -22.97 9.16 2.00
C THR A 261 -23.49 10.35 2.77
N VAL A 262 -23.64 10.25 4.10
CA VAL A 262 -24.05 11.40 4.93
C VAL A 262 -23.06 12.56 4.83
N ARG A 263 -21.76 12.27 4.81
CA ARG A 263 -20.72 13.30 4.65
C ARG A 263 -20.78 13.96 3.27
N GLU A 264 -20.98 13.20 2.22
CA GLU A 264 -21.11 13.70 0.85
C GLU A 264 -22.36 14.58 0.72
N GLU A 265 -23.50 14.15 1.24
CA GLU A 265 -24.70 14.98 1.28
C GLU A 265 -24.50 16.27 2.08
N HIS A 266 -23.75 16.24 3.18
CA HIS A 266 -23.42 17.45 3.95
C HIS A 266 -22.59 18.43 3.10
N PHE A 267 -21.57 17.95 2.39
CA PHE A 267 -20.77 18.81 1.50
C PHE A 267 -21.58 19.34 0.33
N GLN A 268 -22.46 18.53 -0.25
CA GLN A 268 -23.37 18.96 -1.31
C GLN A 268 -24.27 20.11 -0.84
N ARG A 269 -24.90 19.99 0.33
CA ARG A 269 -25.69 21.08 0.93
C ARG A 269 -24.86 22.33 1.21
N GLN A 270 -23.61 22.16 1.66
CA GLN A 270 -22.70 23.28 1.89
C GLN A 270 -22.33 24.00 0.58
N LEU A 271 -22.10 23.24 -0.50
CA LEU A 271 -21.83 23.79 -1.83
C LEU A 271 -23.03 24.59 -2.34
N GLU A 272 -24.23 24.01 -2.27
CA GLU A 272 -25.48 24.69 -2.65
C GLU A 272 -25.69 26.00 -1.87
N ALA A 273 -25.41 26.01 -0.57
CA ALA A 273 -25.48 27.22 0.25
C ALA A 273 -24.46 28.29 -0.20
N LYS A 274 -23.26 27.88 -0.62
CA LYS A 274 -22.25 28.79 -1.17
C LYS A 274 -22.66 29.33 -2.54
N ASP A 275 -23.18 28.48 -3.41
CA ASP A 275 -23.69 28.90 -4.72
C ASP A 275 -24.83 29.92 -4.58
N LEU A 276 -25.78 29.69 -3.68
CA LEU A 276 -26.83 30.67 -3.36
C LEU A 276 -26.25 31.99 -2.82
N THR A 277 -25.20 31.93 -2.01
CA THR A 277 -24.52 33.13 -1.51
C THR A 277 -23.83 33.91 -2.64
N VAL A 278 -23.19 33.21 -3.58
CA VAL A 278 -22.57 33.81 -4.77
C VAL A 278 -23.65 34.45 -5.66
N GLN A 279 -24.73 33.72 -5.96
CA GLN A 279 -25.84 34.25 -6.76
C GLN A 279 -26.47 35.50 -6.13
N LEU A 280 -26.62 35.53 -4.81
CA LEU A 280 -27.10 36.71 -4.08
C LEU A 280 -26.14 37.89 -4.25
N ALA A 281 -24.83 37.67 -4.12
CA ALA A 281 -23.81 38.70 -4.28
C ALA A 281 -23.75 39.22 -5.73
N GLU A 282 -23.83 38.33 -6.72
CA GLU A 282 -23.91 38.68 -8.14
C GLU A 282 -25.15 39.52 -8.46
N THR A 283 -26.32 39.12 -7.96
CA THR A 283 -27.57 39.88 -8.16
C THR A 283 -27.48 41.27 -7.53
N LYS A 284 -26.91 41.39 -6.32
CA LYS A 284 -26.68 42.69 -5.68
C LYS A 284 -25.69 43.55 -6.47
N LEU A 285 -24.62 42.95 -6.98
CA LEU A 285 -23.64 43.65 -7.81
C LEU A 285 -24.28 44.14 -9.11
N GLN A 286 -25.04 43.29 -9.81
CA GLN A 286 -25.78 43.66 -11.01
C GLN A 286 -26.73 44.82 -10.75
N HIS A 287 -27.51 44.77 -9.67
CA HIS A 287 -28.39 45.86 -9.28
C HIS A 287 -27.63 47.17 -9.03
N GLN A 288 -26.48 47.11 -8.34
CA GLN A 288 -25.65 48.29 -8.09
C GLN A 288 -25.02 48.85 -9.38
N VAL A 289 -24.60 47.99 -10.30
CA VAL A 289 -24.09 48.40 -11.62
C VAL A 289 -25.18 49.10 -12.41
N GLU A 290 -26.40 48.55 -12.43
CA GLU A 290 -27.52 49.20 -13.11
C GLU A 290 -27.87 50.57 -12.50
N LEU A 291 -27.91 50.69 -11.17
CA LEU A 291 -28.15 51.97 -10.49
C LEU A 291 -27.08 53.00 -10.86
N THR A 292 -25.80 52.61 -10.75
CA THR A 292 -24.67 53.46 -11.12
C THR A 292 -24.72 53.86 -12.60
N THR A 293 -25.15 52.95 -13.49
CA THR A 293 -25.30 53.23 -14.92
C THR A 293 -26.41 54.26 -15.16
N ARG A 294 -27.58 54.10 -14.52
CA ARG A 294 -28.68 55.07 -14.60
C ARG A 294 -28.30 56.43 -14.04
N GLU A 295 -27.51 56.48 -12.96
CA GLU A 295 -26.97 57.73 -12.42
C GLU A 295 -25.96 58.38 -13.37
N ALA A 296 -25.04 57.60 -13.94
CA ALA A 296 -24.08 58.08 -14.93
C ALA A 296 -24.78 58.63 -16.18
N GLU A 297 -25.84 57.99 -16.65
CA GLU A 297 -26.68 58.49 -17.76
C GLU A 297 -27.35 59.83 -17.41
N LYS A 298 -27.91 59.97 -16.19
CA LYS A 298 -28.47 61.25 -15.74
C LYS A 298 -27.41 62.34 -15.70
N VAL A 299 -26.24 62.05 -15.12
CA VAL A 299 -25.11 63.00 -15.05
C VAL A 299 -24.69 63.41 -16.47
N LYS A 300 -24.57 62.45 -17.39
CA LYS A 300 -24.24 62.72 -18.79
C LYS A 300 -25.26 63.66 -19.44
N ILE A 301 -26.55 63.38 -19.32
CA ILE A 301 -27.62 64.24 -19.87
C ILE A 301 -27.55 65.65 -19.26
N THR A 302 -27.34 65.76 -17.95
CA THR A 302 -27.21 67.09 -17.30
C THR A 302 -25.97 67.84 -17.76
N LEU A 303 -24.86 67.14 -17.97
CA LEU A 303 -23.62 67.73 -18.47
C LEU A 303 -23.78 68.20 -19.91
N ASP A 304 -24.42 67.41 -20.76
CA ASP A 304 -24.68 67.77 -22.17
C ASP A 304 -25.58 69.01 -22.23
N LYS A 305 -26.65 69.08 -21.41
CA LYS A 305 -27.49 70.29 -21.29
C LYS A 305 -26.71 71.51 -20.77
N ALA A 306 -25.83 71.32 -19.79
CA ALA A 306 -25.01 72.40 -19.26
C ALA A 306 -24.04 72.95 -20.32
N LYS A 307 -23.47 72.07 -21.15
CA LYS A 307 -22.65 72.46 -22.31
C LYS A 307 -23.47 73.22 -23.34
N GLU A 308 -24.66 72.74 -23.70
CA GLU A 308 -25.56 73.45 -24.64
C GLU A 308 -25.90 74.86 -24.13
N PHE A 309 -26.19 75.03 -22.84
CA PHE A 309 -26.41 76.36 -22.26
C PHE A 309 -25.15 77.23 -22.29
N SER A 310 -23.98 76.67 -21.96
CA SER A 310 -22.70 77.38 -22.03
C SER A 310 -22.38 77.84 -23.45
N ASP A 311 -22.58 76.99 -24.46
CA ASP A 311 -22.34 77.34 -25.87
C ASP A 311 -23.30 78.44 -26.33
N ARG A 312 -24.57 78.35 -25.90
CA ARG A 312 -25.58 79.38 -26.17
C ARG A 312 -25.25 80.70 -25.48
N GLU A 313 -24.71 80.67 -24.26
CA GLU A 313 -24.25 81.85 -23.54
C GLU A 313 -23.08 82.52 -24.27
N ILE A 314 -22.10 81.74 -24.73
CA ILE A 314 -20.97 82.23 -25.55
C ILE A 314 -21.49 82.90 -26.83
N GLU A 315 -22.46 82.29 -27.53
CA GLU A 315 -23.05 82.85 -28.75
C GLU A 315 -23.79 84.17 -28.47
N LEU A 316 -24.59 84.24 -27.40
CA LEU A 316 -25.27 85.46 -26.99
C LEU A 316 -24.27 86.56 -26.59
N GLN A 317 -23.18 86.21 -25.91
CA GLN A 317 -22.13 87.15 -25.57
C GLN A 317 -21.40 87.67 -26.81
N ALA A 318 -21.15 86.82 -27.81
CA ALA A 318 -20.62 87.24 -29.11
C ALA A 318 -21.58 88.20 -29.84
N GLN A 319 -22.89 87.96 -29.80
CA GLN A 319 -23.89 88.88 -30.34
C GLN A 319 -23.89 90.22 -29.60
N LEU A 320 -23.83 90.20 -28.27
CA LEU A 320 -23.76 91.42 -27.46
C LEU A 320 -22.51 92.24 -27.78
N ASN A 321 -21.36 91.58 -27.92
CA ASN A 321 -20.11 92.22 -28.35
C ASN A 321 -20.26 92.84 -29.74
N SER A 322 -20.85 92.13 -30.71
CA SER A 322 -21.12 92.68 -32.04
C SER A 322 -22.05 93.90 -31.99
N TYR A 323 -23.08 93.88 -31.13
CA TYR A 323 -23.93 95.06 -30.92
C TYR A 323 -23.15 96.21 -30.28
N SER A 324 -22.29 95.94 -29.29
CA SER A 324 -21.41 96.94 -28.68
C SER A 324 -20.51 97.59 -29.74
N GLU A 325 -19.84 96.80 -30.59
CA GLU A 325 -19.02 97.30 -31.68
C GLU A 325 -19.82 98.17 -32.66
N LYS A 326 -21.04 97.75 -33.02
CA LYS A 326 -21.93 98.57 -33.85
C LYS A 326 -22.32 99.88 -33.17
N PHE A 327 -22.60 99.85 -31.87
CA PHE A 327 -22.88 101.05 -31.09
C PHE A 327 -21.66 101.98 -31.05
N ASP A 328 -20.45 101.45 -30.88
CA ASP A 328 -19.21 102.23 -30.93
C ASP A 328 -19.04 102.90 -32.30
N VAL A 329 -19.33 102.20 -33.40
CA VAL A 329 -19.31 102.79 -34.75
C VAL A 329 -20.36 103.88 -34.91
N VAL A 330 -21.59 103.69 -34.41
CA VAL A 330 -22.64 104.73 -34.43
C VAL A 330 -22.22 105.92 -33.59
N GLN A 331 -21.66 105.70 -32.40
CA GLN A 331 -21.17 106.75 -31.53
C GLN A 331 -20.00 107.51 -32.14
N GLU A 332 -19.05 106.81 -32.78
CA GLU A 332 -17.94 107.41 -33.53
C GLU A 332 -18.49 108.24 -34.71
N THR A 333 -19.45 107.70 -35.45
CA THR A 333 -20.11 108.40 -36.56
C THR A 333 -20.86 109.63 -36.09
N LEU A 334 -21.59 109.54 -34.97
CA LEU A 334 -22.29 110.65 -34.34
C LEU A 334 -21.30 111.70 -33.84
N THR A 335 -20.17 111.29 -33.28
CA THR A 335 -19.10 112.19 -32.83
C THR A 335 -18.47 112.92 -34.01
N LYS A 336 -18.14 112.21 -35.11
CA LYS A 336 -17.67 112.79 -36.37
C LYS A 336 -18.71 113.74 -36.98
N SER A 337 -19.99 113.37 -36.94
CA SER A 337 -21.09 114.22 -37.41
C SER A 337 -21.22 115.49 -36.58
N ASN A 338 -21.15 115.40 -35.24
CA ASN A 338 -21.14 116.56 -34.35
C ASN A 338 -19.91 117.45 -34.57
N GLN A 339 -18.73 116.86 -34.80
CA GLN A 339 -17.54 117.61 -35.20
C GLN A 339 -17.78 118.33 -36.54
N MET A 340 -18.35 117.66 -37.55
CA MET A 340 -18.72 118.27 -38.83
C MET A 340 -19.75 119.39 -38.67
N PHE A 341 -20.74 119.25 -37.79
CA PHE A 341 -21.68 120.33 -37.49
C PHE A 341 -20.98 121.51 -36.81
N THR A 342 -20.03 121.24 -35.91
CA THR A 342 -19.24 122.28 -35.23
C THR A 342 -18.35 123.02 -36.23
N THR A 343 -17.65 122.31 -37.12
CA THR A 343 -16.83 122.93 -38.17
C THR A 343 -17.67 123.68 -39.18
N PHE A 344 -18.84 123.16 -39.60
CA PHE A 344 -19.77 123.91 -40.44
C PHE A 344 -20.26 125.17 -39.77
N ARG A 345 -20.53 125.14 -38.46
CA ARG A 345 -20.91 126.33 -37.69
C ARG A 345 -19.78 127.35 -37.62
N GLU A 346 -18.54 126.91 -37.39
CA GLU A 346 -17.35 127.76 -37.40
C GLU A 346 -17.09 128.36 -38.80
N GLU A 347 -17.24 127.58 -39.86
CA GLU A 347 -17.17 128.01 -41.26
C GLU A 347 -18.28 129.03 -41.56
N MET A 348 -19.52 128.79 -41.12
CA MET A 348 -20.63 129.76 -41.22
C MET A 348 -20.34 131.04 -40.45
N ASP A 349 -19.76 130.99 -39.25
CA ASP A 349 -19.38 132.17 -38.48
C ASP A 349 -18.23 132.94 -39.15
N LYS A 350 -17.25 132.23 -39.72
CA LYS A 350 -16.19 132.83 -40.55
C LYS A 350 -16.79 133.50 -41.77
N MET A 351 -17.71 132.82 -42.47
CA MET A 351 -18.41 133.36 -43.63
C MET A 351 -19.24 134.59 -43.24
N ALA A 352 -19.95 134.57 -42.11
CA ALA A 352 -20.69 135.72 -41.60
C ALA A 352 -19.76 136.90 -41.22
N LYS A 353 -18.57 136.61 -40.66
CA LYS A 353 -17.54 137.62 -40.38
C LYS A 353 -16.94 138.19 -41.67
N THR A 354 -16.67 137.38 -42.69
CA THR A 354 -16.18 137.87 -44.00
C THR A 354 -17.26 138.67 -44.72
N THR A 355 -18.54 138.25 -44.68
CA THR A 355 -19.68 139.05 -45.17
C THR A 355 -19.72 140.41 -44.47
N LYS A 356 -19.65 140.46 -43.13
CA LYS A 356 -19.60 141.74 -42.38
C LYS A 356 -18.39 142.61 -42.73
N LYS A 357 -17.24 142.00 -43.00
CA LYS A 357 -16.03 142.73 -43.40
C LYS A 357 -16.19 143.33 -44.79
N LEU A 358 -16.72 142.55 -45.75
CA LEU A 358 -17.05 143.02 -47.08
C LEU A 358 -18.13 144.11 -47.06
N GLU A 359 -19.14 144.01 -46.20
CA GLU A 359 -20.13 145.08 -45.99
C GLU A 359 -19.48 146.38 -45.48
N LYS A 360 -18.54 146.29 -44.53
CA LYS A 360 -17.78 147.45 -44.04
C LYS A 360 -16.88 148.05 -45.12
N GLU A 361 -16.22 147.22 -45.93
CA GLU A 361 -15.41 147.67 -47.06
C GLU A 361 -16.28 148.31 -48.16
N ASN A 362 -17.47 147.78 -48.43
CA ASN A 362 -18.44 148.36 -49.36
C ASN A 362 -18.96 149.72 -48.86
N LEU A 363 -19.27 149.84 -47.57
CA LEU A 363 -19.63 151.11 -46.93
C LEU A 363 -18.49 152.12 -46.98
N ALA A 364 -17.25 151.68 -46.76
CA ALA A 364 -16.06 152.52 -46.86
C ALA A 364 -15.84 153.01 -48.29
N LEU A 365 -16.01 152.15 -49.30
CA LEU A 365 -15.96 152.53 -50.72
C LEU A 365 -17.06 153.53 -51.08
N ARG A 366 -18.29 153.33 -50.60
CA ARG A 366 -19.37 154.32 -50.76
C ARG A 366 -19.02 155.67 -50.12
N LYS A 367 -18.45 155.67 -48.91
CA LYS A 367 -17.95 156.90 -48.26
C LYS A 367 -16.82 157.56 -49.07
N LYS A 368 -15.93 156.76 -49.67
CA LYS A 368 -14.82 157.26 -50.48
C LYS A 368 -15.31 157.89 -51.79
N CYS A 369 -16.30 157.30 -52.45
CA CYS A 369 -16.98 157.90 -53.59
C CYS A 369 -17.67 159.21 -53.22
N ALA A 370 -18.45 159.23 -52.13
CA ALA A 370 -19.11 160.46 -51.67
C ALA A 370 -18.11 161.59 -51.31
N ALA A 371 -16.94 161.24 -50.78
CA ALA A 371 -15.86 162.20 -50.52
C ALA A 371 -15.20 162.71 -51.81
N TYR A 372 -15.04 161.85 -52.82
CA TYR A 372 -14.55 162.25 -54.15
C TYR A 372 -15.54 163.19 -54.86
N ASP A 373 -16.84 162.88 -54.79
CA ASP A 373 -17.91 163.71 -55.36
C ASP A 373 -17.99 165.07 -54.64
N SER A 374 -17.87 165.09 -53.31
CA SER A 374 -17.80 166.32 -52.53
C SER A 374 -16.55 167.17 -52.86
N GLY A 375 -15.39 166.54 -53.08
CA GLY A 375 -14.15 167.23 -53.44
C GLY A 375 -14.19 167.79 -54.86
N ALA A 376 -14.77 167.06 -55.80
CA ALA A 376 -15.00 167.53 -57.16
C ALA A 376 -15.94 168.74 -57.20
N ILE A 377 -17.02 168.73 -56.40
CA ILE A 377 -17.97 169.84 -56.31
C ILE A 377 -17.32 171.10 -55.71
N ALA A 378 -16.48 170.96 -54.67
CA ALA A 378 -15.77 172.09 -54.06
C ALA A 378 -14.78 172.75 -55.03
N SER A 379 -14.04 171.97 -55.82
CA SER A 379 -13.08 172.51 -56.80
C SER A 379 -13.78 173.22 -57.97
N ILE A 380 -14.98 172.77 -58.38
CA ILE A 380 -15.80 173.47 -59.38
C ILE A 380 -16.30 174.82 -58.82
N GLN A 381 -16.72 174.87 -57.55
CA GLN A 381 -17.17 176.12 -56.92
C GLN A 381 -16.05 177.17 -56.79
N GLU A 382 -14.81 176.73 -56.55
CA GLU A 382 -13.64 177.62 -56.45
C GLU A 382 -13.21 178.21 -57.82
N GLN A 383 -13.35 177.44 -58.91
CA GLN A 383 -13.14 177.98 -60.26
C GLN A 383 -14.19 179.03 -60.66
N VAL A 384 -15.45 178.85 -60.24
CA VAL A 384 -16.53 179.82 -60.52
C VAL A 384 -16.30 181.14 -59.75
N ALA A 385 -15.89 181.07 -58.48
CA ALA A 385 -15.60 182.27 -57.68
C ALA A 385 -14.42 183.09 -58.24
N SER A 386 -13.35 182.41 -58.69
CA SER A 386 -12.19 183.06 -59.34
C SER A 386 -12.54 183.75 -60.66
N ALA A 387 -13.52 183.21 -61.41
CA ALA A 387 -13.97 183.82 -62.67
C ALA A 387 -14.77 185.11 -62.44
N GLU A 388 -15.60 185.16 -61.40
CA GLU A 388 -16.39 186.36 -61.04
C GLU A 388 -15.52 187.53 -60.55
N GLU A 389 -14.41 187.25 -59.85
CA GLU A 389 -13.50 188.28 -59.36
C GLU A 389 -12.70 188.93 -60.50
N THR A 390 -12.34 188.14 -61.51
CA THR A 390 -11.64 188.61 -62.72
C THR A 390 -12.52 189.54 -63.57
N LEU A 391 -13.83 189.27 -63.62
CA LEU A 391 -14.83 190.10 -64.31
C LEU A 391 -15.02 191.48 -63.64
N LYS A 392 -15.07 191.52 -62.30
CA LYS A 392 -15.19 192.77 -61.52
C LYS A 392 -13.96 193.68 -61.67
N LEU A 393 -12.77 193.10 -61.83
CA LEU A 393 -11.53 193.87 -62.07
C LEU A 393 -11.48 194.43 -63.50
N GLN A 394 -11.98 193.71 -64.51
CA GLN A 394 -12.09 194.21 -65.89
C GLN A 394 -13.05 195.41 -66.01
N GLU A 395 -14.16 195.44 -65.27
CA GLU A 395 -15.09 196.59 -65.31
C GLU A 395 -14.52 197.87 -64.66
N LYS A 396 -13.66 197.72 -63.64
CA LYS A 396 -12.98 198.85 -62.99
C LYS A 396 -11.94 199.49 -63.90
N VAL A 397 -11.25 198.70 -64.72
CA VAL A 397 -10.31 199.21 -65.74
C VAL A 397 -11.06 200.02 -66.81
N LYS A 398 -12.20 199.54 -67.31
CA LYS A 398 -13.02 200.27 -68.31
C LYS A 398 -13.55 201.62 -67.79
N LYS A 399 -13.90 201.72 -66.50
CA LYS A 399 -14.38 202.98 -65.90
C LYS A 399 -13.26 204.01 -65.72
N LEU A 400 -12.03 203.58 -65.44
CA LEU A 400 -10.87 204.48 -65.30
C LEU A 400 -10.35 204.96 -66.66
N GLU A 401 -10.46 204.16 -67.72
CA GLU A 401 -10.09 204.57 -69.09
C GLU A 401 -11.03 205.65 -69.67
N ASN A 402 -12.31 205.67 -69.28
CA ASN A 402 -13.28 206.69 -69.72
C ASN A 402 -13.13 208.03 -68.98
N LEU A 403 -12.65 208.03 -67.74
CA LEU A 403 -12.47 209.26 -66.94
C LEU A 403 -11.25 210.08 -67.42
N CYS A 404 -10.18 209.41 -67.84
CA CYS A 404 -9.00 210.08 -68.40
C CYS A 404 -9.26 210.73 -69.77
N ARG A 405 -10.19 210.18 -70.59
CA ARG A 405 -10.60 210.81 -71.86
C ARG A 405 -11.52 212.01 -71.67
N HIS A 406 -12.37 212.04 -70.63
CA HIS A 406 -13.25 213.18 -70.36
C HIS A 406 -12.49 214.40 -69.81
N LEU A 407 -11.54 214.20 -68.90
CA LEU A 407 -10.78 215.32 -68.33
C LEU A 407 -9.76 215.94 -69.31
N GLN A 408 -9.37 215.23 -70.36
CA GLN A 408 -8.57 215.79 -71.48
C GLN A 408 -9.41 216.64 -72.45
N ALA A 409 -10.72 216.42 -72.56
CA ALA A 409 -11.61 217.20 -73.43
C ALA A 409 -12.03 218.54 -72.79
N GLU A 410 -12.25 218.56 -71.46
CA GLU A 410 -12.78 219.74 -70.77
C GLU A 410 -11.73 220.85 -70.58
N ARG A 411 -10.44 220.50 -70.41
CA ARG A 411 -9.35 221.49 -70.33
C ARG A 411 -9.15 222.27 -71.62
N ASN A 412 -9.42 221.66 -72.78
CA ASN A 412 -9.25 222.33 -74.07
C ASN A 412 -10.40 223.30 -74.38
N SER A 413 -11.55 223.21 -73.71
CA SER A 413 -12.73 224.02 -74.01
C SER A 413 -12.86 225.28 -73.13
N ILE A 414 -12.45 225.22 -71.85
CA ILE A 414 -12.70 226.32 -70.89
C ILE A 414 -11.74 227.52 -71.04
N ARG A 415 -10.56 227.36 -71.66
CA ARG A 415 -9.67 228.52 -71.89
C ARG A 415 -10.12 229.41 -73.07
N GLN A 416 -11.08 228.96 -73.88
CA GLN A 416 -11.40 229.60 -75.16
C GLN A 416 -12.69 230.43 -75.16
N ALA A 417 -13.51 230.41 -74.12
CA ALA A 417 -14.90 230.87 -74.29
C ALA A 417 -15.51 231.62 -73.09
N GLN A 418 -14.85 232.65 -72.57
CA GLN A 418 -15.51 233.76 -71.84
C GLN A 418 -14.48 234.87 -71.52
N GLN A 419 -13.80 235.41 -72.52
CA GLN A 419 -14.15 236.69 -73.16
C GLN A 419 -15.62 236.81 -73.60
N VAL A 420 -16.29 237.86 -73.11
CA VAL A 420 -17.55 238.47 -73.59
C VAL A 420 -18.84 237.72 -73.20
N GLN A 421 -19.52 238.17 -72.12
CA GLN A 421 -20.64 239.13 -72.21
C GLN A 421 -21.41 239.19 -70.86
N THR A 422 -21.29 240.29 -70.11
CA THR A 422 -22.42 241.06 -69.53
C THR A 422 -21.92 242.17 -68.58
N ALA A 423 -21.87 243.39 -69.12
CA ALA A 423 -22.44 244.57 -68.46
C ALA A 423 -23.85 244.74 -69.11
N ALA A 424 -24.96 245.18 -68.50
CA ALA A 424 -25.24 246.05 -67.35
C ALA A 424 -26.77 245.94 -67.03
N ALA A 425 -27.37 246.43 -65.93
CA ALA A 425 -27.25 247.81 -65.46
C ALA A 425 -27.84 248.08 -64.07
N ALA A 426 -26.99 248.58 -63.17
CA ALA A 426 -27.19 249.92 -62.63
C ALA A 426 -26.61 250.92 -63.65
N ALA A 427 -27.38 251.97 -63.96
CA ALA A 427 -26.94 253.12 -64.73
C ALA A 427 -26.26 254.14 -63.79
N SER A 428 -25.46 255.04 -64.39
CA SER A 428 -24.96 256.32 -63.85
C SER A 428 -24.11 256.23 -62.57
N GLU A 429 -22.80 256.08 -62.73
CA GLU A 429 -21.88 257.19 -63.01
C GLU A 429 -21.03 256.68 -64.19
N SER A 430 -21.17 257.31 -65.35
CA SER A 430 -20.38 258.46 -65.83
C SER A 430 -19.48 257.89 -66.95
N ALA A 431 -19.38 258.53 -68.11
CA ALA A 431 -18.98 259.93 -68.30
C ALA A 431 -17.61 260.21 -67.67
#